data_AF-A0A3D3PA99-F1
#
_entry.id   AF-A0A3D3PA99-F1
#
_cell.length_a   1.000
_cell.length_b   1.000
_cell.length_c   1.000
_cell.angle_alpha   90.00
_cell.angle_beta   90.00
_cell.angle_gamma   90.00
#
_symmetry.space_group_name_H-M   'P 1'
#
loop_
_entity.id
_entity.type
_entity.pdbx_description
1 polymer ?
#
loop_
_entity_poly.entity_id
_entity_poly.type
_entity_poly.pdbx_seq_one_letter_code
_entity_poly.pdbx_strand_id
1 'polypeptide(L)'
;MESGQLQLDIKEFNIGELIDECIRDAQNTSRHTIIREGKPTNQLIFADRDRLEQVIINLISNDIKYSSEEKSIIVQTKSTGSELIVSIRDFGIGIPESEHKKIFERFYRTKGNNTVLSGFGLGLYICSQIIKGIMESMGGKSGRWLYFLF
;
A
#
# COMPACT_ATOMS: atom_id res chain seq x y z
N MET A 1 31.10 -0.39 1.93
CA MET A 1 30.17 0.33 1.04
C MET A 1 28.93 0.61 1.88
N GLU A 2 28.87 1.79 2.46
CA GLU A 2 27.75 2.22 3.30
C GLU A 2 26.51 2.32 2.42
N SER A 3 25.45 1.58 2.78
CA SER A 3 24.17 1.66 2.07
C SER A 3 23.69 3.10 2.09
N GLY A 4 23.45 3.68 0.91
CA GLY A 4 22.77 4.96 0.80
C GLY A 4 21.42 4.84 1.49
N GLN A 5 21.30 5.41 2.69
CA GLN A 5 20.04 5.52 3.39
C GLN A 5 19.06 6.23 2.47
N LEU A 6 17.88 5.64 2.29
CA LEU A 6 16.77 6.27 1.60
C LEU A 6 16.50 7.60 2.31
N GLN A 7 16.87 8.73 1.69
CA GLN A 7 16.55 10.05 2.24
C GLN A 7 15.04 10.23 2.13
N LEU A 8 14.37 10.25 3.29
CA LEU A 8 12.94 10.45 3.42
C LEU A 8 12.66 11.90 3.79
N ASP A 9 11.70 12.52 3.10
CA ASP A 9 11.23 13.87 3.39
C ASP A 9 9.99 13.79 4.29
N ILE A 10 10.22 13.62 5.59
CA ILE A 10 9.15 13.44 6.57
C ILE A 10 8.44 14.78 6.84
N LYS A 11 7.17 14.87 6.47
CA LYS A 11 6.30 16.04 6.66
C LYS A 11 4.94 15.62 7.19
N GLU A 12 4.24 16.58 7.80
CA GLU A 12 2.85 16.41 8.19
C GLU A 12 1.93 16.64 7.00
N PHE A 13 0.98 15.72 6.74
CA PHE A 13 -0.04 15.88 5.70
C PHE A 13 -1.30 15.07 6.02
N ASN A 14 -2.40 15.38 5.31
CA ASN A 14 -3.66 14.66 5.43
C ASN A 14 -3.62 13.36 4.60
N ILE A 15 -3.62 12.22 5.27
CA ILE A 15 -3.61 10.90 4.63
C ILE A 15 -4.92 10.57 3.89
N GLY A 16 -6.05 11.14 4.32
CA GLY A 16 -7.32 10.95 3.64
C GLY A 16 -7.28 11.50 2.22
N GLU A 17 -6.78 12.72 2.08
CA GLU A 17 -6.60 13.42 0.79
C GLU A 17 -5.67 12.63 -0.13
N LEU A 18 -4.53 12.15 0.38
CA LEU A 18 -3.62 11.32 -0.40
C LEU A 18 -4.30 10.03 -0.89
N ILE A 19 -5.04 9.34 -0.03
CA ILE A 19 -5.75 8.12 -0.44
C ILE A 19 -6.82 8.45 -1.50
N ASP A 20 -7.55 9.55 -1.35
CA ASP A 20 -8.59 9.96 -2.31
C ASP A 20 -8.00 10.38 -3.66
N GLU A 21 -6.81 10.99 -3.67
CA GLU A 21 -6.01 11.22 -4.88
C GLU A 21 -5.64 9.91 -5.57
N CYS A 22 -5.01 8.98 -4.85
CA CYS A 22 -4.62 7.68 -5.39
C CYS A 22 -5.82 6.88 -5.96
N ILE A 23 -6.95 6.89 -5.27
CA ILE A 23 -8.18 6.21 -5.73
C ILE A 23 -8.67 6.83 -7.03
N ARG A 24 -8.73 8.16 -7.11
CA ARG A 24 -9.19 8.88 -8.30
C ARG A 24 -8.30 8.61 -9.51
N ASP A 25 -6.99 8.65 -9.33
CA ASP A 25 -6.03 8.42 -10.41
C ASP A 25 -6.04 6.96 -10.88
N ALA A 26 -6.13 6.01 -9.94
CA ALA A 26 -6.28 4.60 -10.28
C ALA A 26 -7.61 4.31 -10.98
N GLN A 27 -8.71 4.94 -10.56
CA GLN A 27 -10.02 4.77 -11.19
C GLN A 27 -10.04 5.29 -12.63
N ASN A 28 -9.29 6.35 -12.94
CA ASN A 28 -9.18 6.91 -14.30
C ASN A 28 -8.46 5.97 -15.29
N THR A 29 -7.68 5.02 -14.79
CA THR A 29 -6.84 4.13 -15.60
C THR A 29 -7.30 2.67 -15.56
N SER A 30 -8.24 2.34 -14.66
CA SER A 30 -8.73 0.98 -14.43
C SER A 30 -10.18 0.80 -14.86
N ARG A 31 -10.52 -0.42 -15.29
CA ARG A 31 -11.92 -0.85 -15.50
C ARG A 31 -12.59 -1.35 -14.21
N HIS A 32 -11.81 -1.58 -13.15
CA HIS A 32 -12.35 -1.98 -11.85
C HIS A 32 -13.03 -0.80 -11.17
N THR A 33 -14.06 -1.07 -10.36
CA THR A 33 -14.67 -0.06 -9.50
C THR A 33 -13.90 0.02 -8.19
N ILE A 34 -13.29 1.16 -7.89
CA ILE A 34 -12.55 1.38 -6.65
C ILE A 34 -13.45 2.17 -5.69
N ILE A 35 -13.81 1.55 -4.57
CA ILE A 35 -14.78 2.07 -3.62
C ILE A 35 -14.04 2.53 -2.36
N ARG A 36 -14.22 3.80 -2.01
CA ARG A 36 -13.85 4.31 -0.68
C ARG A 36 -14.95 3.93 0.31
N GLU A 37 -14.69 2.95 1.17
CA GLU A 37 -15.67 2.49 2.16
C GLU A 37 -15.33 2.99 3.57
N GLY A 38 -16.37 3.35 4.32
CA GLY A 38 -16.27 3.91 5.65
C GLY A 38 -16.14 5.44 5.64
N LYS A 39 -15.94 6.02 6.84
CA LYS A 39 -15.81 7.47 6.98
C LYS A 39 -14.41 7.91 6.50
N PRO A 40 -14.31 8.86 5.55
CA PRO A 40 -13.04 9.48 5.21
C PRO A 40 -12.36 10.03 6.46
N THR A 41 -11.06 9.83 6.56
CA THR A 41 -10.26 10.33 7.67
C THR A 41 -9.61 11.64 7.28
N ASN A 42 -9.69 12.66 8.13
CA ASN A 42 -8.94 13.92 7.96
C ASN A 42 -7.72 13.94 8.89
N GLN A 43 -7.15 12.77 9.14
CA GLN A 43 -6.07 12.58 10.09
C GLN A 43 -4.76 13.04 9.47
N LEU A 44 -4.08 13.95 10.18
CA LEU A 44 -2.70 14.30 9.87
C LEU A 44 -1.77 13.20 10.34
N ILE A 45 -0.81 12.83 9.49
CA ILE A 45 0.27 11.87 9.79
C ILE A 45 1.62 12.48 9.42
N PHE A 46 2.68 12.02 10.07
CA PHE A 46 4.07 12.37 9.74
C PHE A 46 4.66 11.24 8.90
N ALA A 47 4.90 11.49 7.62
CA ALA A 47 5.51 10.52 6.72
C ALA A 47 6.12 11.24 5.50
N ASP A 48 6.82 10.50 4.66
CA ASP A 48 7.15 10.96 3.31
C ASP A 48 5.94 10.70 2.41
N ARG A 49 5.27 11.79 2.00
CA ARG A 49 4.02 11.76 1.25
C ARG A 49 4.18 11.04 -0.09
N ASP A 50 5.23 11.36 -0.84
CA ASP A 50 5.45 10.84 -2.20
C ASP A 50 5.83 9.35 -2.15
N ARG A 51 6.60 8.96 -1.14
CA ARG A 51 6.90 7.53 -0.91
C ARG A 51 5.66 6.77 -0.48
N LEU A 52 4.79 7.37 0.31
CA LEU A 52 3.55 6.73 0.73
C LEU A 52 2.53 6.63 -0.41
N GLU A 53 2.47 7.63 -1.28
CA GLU A 53 1.72 7.58 -2.54
C GLU A 53 2.15 6.36 -3.37
N GLN A 54 3.46 6.16 -3.52
CA GLN A 54 4.03 5.00 -4.20
C GLN A 54 3.58 3.67 -3.56
N VAL A 55 3.45 3.60 -2.24
CA VAL A 55 2.92 2.42 -1.54
C VAL A 55 1.46 2.17 -1.91
N ILE A 56 0.61 3.19 -1.79
CA ILE A 56 -0.82 3.08 -2.04
C ILE A 56 -1.09 2.69 -3.49
N ILE A 57 -0.45 3.37 -4.45
CA ILE A 57 -0.58 3.07 -5.89
C ILE A 57 -0.13 1.65 -6.18
N ASN A 58 0.99 1.20 -5.58
CA ASN A 58 1.48 -0.15 -5.81
C ASN A 58 0.51 -1.22 -5.30
N LEU A 59 -0.09 -1.01 -4.12
CA LEU A 59 -1.11 -1.91 -3.56
C LEU A 59 -2.36 -1.96 -4.44
N ILE A 60 -2.96 -0.80 -4.76
CA ILE A 60 -4.13 -0.73 -5.66
C ILE A 60 -3.82 -1.37 -7.02
N SER A 61 -2.62 -1.15 -7.56
CA SER A 61 -2.22 -1.75 -8.84
C SER A 61 -2.06 -3.26 -8.77
N ASN A 62 -1.63 -3.80 -7.62
CA ASN A 62 -1.58 -5.25 -7.42
C ASN A 62 -3.01 -5.81 -7.40
N ASP A 63 -3.92 -5.15 -6.70
CA ASP A 63 -5.32 -5.57 -6.64
C ASP A 63 -5.95 -5.59 -8.03
N ILE A 64 -5.77 -4.52 -8.82
CA ILE A 64 -6.24 -4.45 -10.22
C ILE A 64 -5.65 -5.58 -11.09
N LYS A 65 -4.38 -5.95 -10.86
CA LYS A 65 -3.68 -6.97 -11.66
C LYS A 65 -4.10 -8.39 -11.30
N TYR A 66 -4.43 -8.65 -10.03
CA TYR A 66 -4.71 -9.98 -9.51
C TYR A 66 -6.20 -10.23 -9.24
N SER A 67 -7.05 -9.21 -9.33
CA SER A 67 -8.50 -9.36 -9.41
C SER A 67 -8.96 -9.81 -10.79
N SER A 68 -10.04 -10.59 -10.83
CA SER A 68 -10.76 -10.87 -12.09
C SER A 68 -11.38 -9.58 -12.61
N GLU A 69 -11.52 -9.46 -13.94
CA GLU A 69 -12.18 -8.29 -14.55
C GLU A 69 -13.56 -8.04 -13.92
N GLU A 70 -13.89 -6.77 -13.70
CA GLU A 70 -15.18 -6.25 -13.22
C GLU A 70 -15.48 -6.40 -11.71
N LYS A 71 -14.50 -6.80 -10.88
CA LYS A 71 -14.68 -6.79 -9.42
C LYS A 71 -14.41 -5.42 -8.79
N SER A 72 -15.02 -5.16 -7.64
CA SER A 72 -14.75 -3.95 -6.86
C SER A 72 -13.48 -4.10 -6.03
N ILE A 73 -12.71 -3.03 -5.88
CA ILE A 73 -11.60 -2.92 -4.93
C ILE A 73 -12.05 -1.99 -3.82
N ILE A 74 -11.94 -2.41 -2.57
CA ILE A 74 -12.44 -1.64 -1.43
C ILE A 74 -11.25 -1.04 -0.67
N VAL A 75 -11.19 0.28 -0.57
CA VAL A 75 -10.20 1.00 0.23
C VAL A 75 -10.88 1.53 1.49
N GLN A 76 -10.36 1.19 2.66
CA GLN A 76 -10.90 1.63 3.95
C GLN A 76 -9.82 2.21 4.84
N THR A 77 -10.26 3.09 5.73
CA THR A 77 -9.42 3.63 6.80
C THR A 77 -10.09 3.41 8.14
N LYS A 78 -9.34 2.89 9.11
CA LYS A 78 -9.79 2.69 10.48
C LYS A 78 -8.78 3.26 11.46
N SER A 79 -9.20 4.20 12.30
CA SER A 79 -8.37 4.70 13.39
C SER A 79 -8.55 3.82 14.64
N THR A 80 -7.46 3.33 15.20
CA THR A 80 -7.42 2.52 16.44
C THR A 80 -6.46 3.15 17.44
N GLY A 81 -6.98 4.01 18.32
CA GLY A 81 -6.16 4.75 19.28
C GLY A 81 -5.13 5.66 18.59
N SER A 82 -3.85 5.30 18.70
CA SER A 82 -2.73 5.98 18.04
C SER A 82 -2.33 5.31 16.72
N GLU A 83 -3.22 4.58 16.08
CA GLU A 83 -2.92 3.91 14.80
C GLU A 83 -3.98 4.26 13.78
N LEU A 84 -3.58 4.28 12.52
CA LEU A 84 -4.40 4.35 11.35
C LEU A 84 -4.11 3.11 10.50
N ILE A 85 -5.14 2.31 10.29
CA ILE A 85 -5.07 1.15 9.42
C ILE A 85 -5.69 1.56 8.10
N VAL A 86 -4.94 1.41 7.02
CA VAL A 86 -5.42 1.50 5.64
C VAL A 86 -5.55 0.07 5.14
N SER A 87 -6.76 -0.38 4.83
CA SER A 87 -6.96 -1.70 4.24
C SER A 87 -7.39 -1.54 2.79
N ILE A 88 -6.76 -2.29 1.91
CA ILE A 88 -7.17 -2.40 0.52
C ILE A 88 -7.56 -3.86 0.31
N ARG A 89 -8.80 -4.10 -0.07
CA ARG A 89 -9.36 -5.43 -0.23
C ARG A 89 -9.75 -5.65 -1.68
N ASP A 90 -9.21 -6.71 -2.26
CA ASP A 90 -9.66 -7.26 -3.52
C ASP A 90 -10.47 -8.55 -3.33
N PHE A 91 -10.98 -9.09 -4.43
CA PHE A 91 -11.74 -10.35 -4.49
C PHE A 91 -11.16 -11.30 -5.54
N GLY A 92 -9.85 -11.22 -5.75
CA GLY A 92 -9.05 -12.02 -6.65
C GLY A 92 -8.71 -13.40 -6.09
N ILE A 93 -7.63 -13.97 -6.62
CA ILE A 93 -7.20 -15.35 -6.29
C ILE A 93 -6.69 -15.52 -4.85
N GLY A 94 -6.42 -14.40 -4.15
CA GLY A 94 -5.83 -14.38 -2.83
C GLY A 94 -4.37 -14.86 -2.81
N ILE A 95 -3.76 -14.80 -1.62
CA ILE A 95 -2.38 -15.24 -1.39
C ILE A 95 -2.41 -16.37 -0.35
N PRO A 96 -1.83 -17.56 -0.63
CA PRO A 96 -1.73 -18.62 0.36
C PRO A 96 -0.98 -18.14 1.61
N GLU A 97 -1.45 -18.52 2.79
CA GLU A 97 -0.88 -18.09 4.09
C GLU A 97 0.63 -18.41 4.20
N SER A 98 1.06 -19.54 3.62
CA SER A 98 2.47 -19.96 3.57
C SER A 98 3.37 -19.03 2.75
N GLU A 99 2.78 -18.13 1.95
CA GLU A 99 3.48 -17.18 1.09
C GLU A 99 3.43 -15.73 1.61
N HIS A 100 2.61 -15.42 2.64
CA HIS A 100 2.42 -14.05 3.17
C HIS A 100 3.72 -13.36 3.59
N LYS A 101 4.70 -14.11 4.10
CA LYS A 101 6.02 -13.54 4.43
C LYS A 101 6.91 -13.35 3.20
N LYS A 102 6.78 -14.23 2.22
CA LYS A 102 7.68 -14.32 1.06
C LYS A 102 7.34 -13.29 -0.01
N ILE A 103 6.08 -12.87 -0.13
CA ILE A 103 5.65 -11.83 -1.08
C ILE A 103 6.34 -10.47 -0.89
N PHE A 104 6.94 -10.24 0.29
CA PHE A 104 7.77 -9.07 0.57
C PHE A 104 9.26 -9.28 0.27
N GLU A 105 9.68 -10.48 -0.13
CA GLU A 105 11.05 -10.75 -0.53
C GLU A 105 11.30 -10.24 -1.96
N ARG A 106 12.54 -9.78 -2.18
CA ARG A 106 12.95 -9.26 -3.48
C ARG A 106 12.84 -10.36 -4.54
N PHE A 107 12.17 -10.05 -5.65
CA PHE A 107 11.96 -10.95 -6.80
C PHE A 107 11.01 -12.13 -6.55
N TYR A 108 10.36 -12.20 -5.39
CA TYR A 108 9.41 -13.28 -5.12
C TYR A 108 8.12 -13.11 -5.94
N ARG A 109 7.61 -14.23 -6.45
CA ARG A 109 6.30 -14.33 -7.12
C ARG A 109 5.63 -15.63 -6.70
N THR A 110 4.31 -15.59 -6.50
CA THR A 110 3.53 -16.77 -6.11
C THR A 110 3.53 -17.81 -7.24
N LYS A 111 3.65 -19.09 -6.86
CA LYS A 111 3.67 -20.20 -7.82
C LYS A 111 2.26 -20.45 -8.33
N GLY A 112 2.01 -20.22 -9.63
CA GLY A 112 0.70 -20.38 -10.27
C GLY A 112 0.28 -19.19 -11.14
N ASN A 113 0.90 -18.02 -10.95
CA ASN A 113 0.70 -16.84 -11.80
C ASN A 113 1.59 -16.90 -13.05
N ASN A 114 1.40 -17.95 -13.87
CA ASN A 114 2.06 -18.17 -15.16
C ASN A 114 1.52 -17.25 -16.27
N THR A 115 0.45 -16.51 -16.00
CA THR A 115 0.04 -15.40 -16.86
C THR A 115 1.16 -14.37 -16.86
N VAL A 116 1.43 -13.81 -18.03
CA VAL A 116 2.41 -12.75 -18.31
C VAL A 116 1.99 -11.43 -17.65
N LEU A 117 1.75 -11.45 -16.33
CA LEU A 117 1.50 -10.27 -15.53
C LEU A 117 2.84 -9.57 -15.37
N SER A 118 2.87 -8.31 -15.78
CA SER A 118 4.05 -7.46 -15.83
C SER A 118 4.52 -7.10 -14.42
N GLY A 119 5.82 -7.36 -14.14
CA GLY A 119 6.47 -6.95 -12.90
C GLY A 119 7.64 -7.84 -12.47
N PHE A 120 8.68 -7.24 -11.90
CA PHE A 120 9.89 -7.92 -11.42
C PHE A 120 9.76 -8.52 -10.00
N GLY A 121 8.56 -8.57 -9.41
CA GLY A 121 8.40 -8.99 -8.00
C GLY A 121 9.07 -8.02 -7.01
N LEU A 122 9.08 -6.73 -7.34
CA LEU A 122 9.72 -5.69 -6.52
C LEU A 122 8.72 -4.80 -5.79
N GLY A 123 7.45 -4.75 -6.21
CA GLY A 123 6.46 -3.80 -5.69
C GLY A 123 6.30 -3.88 -4.17
N LEU A 124 5.88 -5.04 -3.66
CA LEU A 124 5.67 -5.24 -2.21
C LEU A 124 6.97 -5.16 -1.41
N TYR A 125 8.11 -5.58 -1.97
CA TYR A 125 9.42 -5.38 -1.35
C TYR A 125 9.72 -3.88 -1.17
N ILE A 126 9.54 -3.06 -2.21
CA ILE A 126 9.73 -1.60 -2.14
C ILE A 126 8.78 -0.99 -1.12
N CYS A 127 7.49 -1.41 -1.10
CA CYS A 127 6.55 -0.95 -0.08
C CYS A 127 7.05 -1.25 1.34
N SER A 128 7.53 -2.47 1.58
CA SER A 128 8.10 -2.86 2.87
C SER A 128 9.30 -1.99 3.26
N GLN A 129 10.20 -1.69 2.32
CA GLN A 129 11.35 -0.81 2.58
C GLN A 129 10.93 0.63 2.89
N ILE A 130 9.93 1.17 2.18
CA ILE A 130 9.40 2.51 2.42
C ILE A 130 8.78 2.61 3.81
N ILE A 131 7.87 1.68 4.15
CA ILE A 131 7.20 1.67 5.45
C ILE A 131 8.22 1.52 6.58
N LYS A 132 9.18 0.60 6.42
CA LYS A 132 10.26 0.43 7.38
C LYS A 132 11.08 1.71 7.56
N GLY A 133 11.49 2.36 6.47
CA GLY A 133 12.24 3.61 6.51
C GLY A 133 11.47 4.72 7.22
N ILE A 134 10.17 4.88 6.92
CA ILE A 134 9.30 5.86 7.59
C ILE A 134 9.25 5.58 9.11
N MET A 135 9.08 4.31 9.51
CA MET A 135 9.06 3.93 10.93
C MET A 135 10.41 4.20 11.64
N GLU A 136 11.53 3.95 10.96
CA GLU A 136 12.88 4.22 11.47
C GLU A 136 13.14 5.72 11.60
N SER A 137 12.75 6.54 10.62
CA SER A 137 12.88 8.00 10.66
C SER A 137 12.05 8.65 11.78
N MET A 138 10.93 8.04 12.16
CA MET A 138 10.12 8.47 13.30
C MET A 138 10.64 7.95 14.66
N GLY A 139 11.81 7.31 14.69
CA GLY A 139 12.47 6.86 15.93
C GLY A 139 11.73 5.76 16.67
N GLY A 140 10.84 5.00 16.00
CA GLY A 140 10.09 3.90 16.61
C GLY A 140 9.16 4.31 17.77
N LYS A 141 8.93 5.61 18.02
CA LYS A 141 8.22 6.10 19.20
C LYS A 141 6.96 6.90 18.85
N SER A 142 5.82 6.35 19.28
CA SER A 142 4.56 7.05 19.62
C SER A 142 4.06 8.12 18.64
N GLY A 143 3.98 7.79 17.35
CA GLY A 143 3.22 8.54 16.36
C GLY A 143 1.96 7.78 15.94
N ARG A 144 1.08 8.44 15.17
CA ARG A 144 -0.04 7.77 14.50
C ARG A 144 0.48 6.80 13.44
N TRP A 145 0.57 5.50 13.77
CA TRP A 145 1.16 4.49 12.88
C TRP A 145 0.26 4.15 11.70
N LEU A 146 0.86 3.88 10.54
CA LEU A 146 0.13 3.47 9.34
C LEU A 146 0.36 1.99 9.06
N TYR A 147 -0.71 1.20 9.01
CA TYR A 147 -0.64 -0.22 8.64
C TYR A 147 -1.41 -0.47 7.36
N PHE A 148 -0.81 -1.25 6.45
CA PHE A 148 -1.49 -1.74 5.26
C PHE A 148 -1.92 -3.18 5.47
N LEU A 149 -3.22 -3.44 5.31
CA LEU A 149 -3.77 -4.77 5.20
C LEU A 149 -4.20 -4.99 3.74
N PHE A 150 -3.78 -6.11 3.17
CA PHE A 150 -4.18 -6.62 1.88
C PHE A 150 -4.56 -8.09 2.03
#